data_AF-A0A316FY33-F1
#
_entry.id   AF-A0A316FY33-F1
#
_cell.length_a   1.000
_cell.length_b   1.000
_cell.length_c   1.000
_cell.angle_alpha   90.00
_cell.angle_beta   90.00
_cell.angle_gamma   90.00
#
_symmetry.space_group_name_H-M   'P 1'
#
loop_
_entity.id
_entity.type
_entity.pdbx_description
1 polymer ?
#
loop_
_entity_poly.entity_id
_entity_poly.type
_entity_poly.pdbx_seq_one_letter_code
_entity_poly.pdbx_strand_id
1 'polypeptide(L)'
;MKLLIAVSWAFAMNIVYAQECEYTKEYSNLVEDVKESLIGSKSEYFKCKESIRVANYWKAIANCTKQGRGNSVAGGCYHIVGNSTEKNEISNKHCDALKPIDFESTMYFNIKHQQRKYNIKKCKDNNQSQQEK
;
A
#
# COMPACT_ATOMS: atom_id res chain seq x y z
N MET A 1 -40.88 18.79 48.91
CA MET A 1 -40.74 18.81 47.45
C MET A 1 -39.28 19.11 47.12
N LYS A 2 -38.50 18.06 46.81
CA LYS A 2 -37.92 17.83 45.47
C LYS A 2 -37.07 19.00 44.95
N LEU A 3 -35.86 19.22 45.48
CA LEU A 3 -34.93 20.18 44.87
C LEU A 3 -33.47 20.05 45.32
N LEU A 4 -32.93 18.83 45.52
CA LEU A 4 -31.50 18.68 45.86
C LEU A 4 -30.84 17.43 45.25
N ILE A 5 -31.26 17.00 44.06
CA ILE A 5 -30.61 15.86 43.35
C ILE A 5 -30.50 16.20 41.86
N ALA A 6 -29.71 17.23 41.52
CA ALA A 6 -29.47 17.57 40.12
C ALA A 6 -28.07 18.14 39.84
N VAL A 7 -27.10 18.00 40.76
CA VAL A 7 -25.76 18.63 40.59
C VAL A 7 -24.62 17.60 40.51
N SER A 8 -24.88 16.30 40.73
CA SER A 8 -23.80 15.31 40.90
C SER A 8 -23.68 14.27 39.77
N TRP A 9 -24.12 14.59 38.56
CA TRP A 9 -23.97 13.69 37.39
C TRP A 9 -23.29 14.36 36.17
N ALA A 10 -22.78 15.58 36.30
CA ALA A 10 -22.17 16.31 35.19
C ALA A 10 -20.64 16.10 35.05
N PHE A 11 -19.97 15.39 35.96
CA PHE A 11 -18.49 15.42 36.04
C PHE A 11 -17.76 14.15 35.58
N ALA A 12 -18.45 13.15 35.03
CA ALA A 12 -17.82 11.88 34.65
C ALA A 12 -17.72 11.63 33.14
N MET A 13 -17.95 12.64 32.29
CA MET A 13 -17.47 12.58 30.90
C MET A 13 -15.97 12.90 30.89
N ASN A 14 -15.16 11.97 31.40
CA ASN A 14 -13.73 11.96 31.12
C ASN A 14 -13.60 11.79 29.61
N ILE A 15 -13.35 12.90 28.93
CA ILE A 15 -13.00 12.94 27.52
C ILE A 15 -11.71 12.14 27.38
N VAL A 16 -11.82 10.90 26.91
CA VAL A 16 -10.68 10.18 26.35
C VAL A 16 -10.33 10.93 25.07
N TYR A 17 -9.55 12.00 25.20
CA TYR A 17 -8.85 12.58 24.07
C TYR A 17 -7.89 11.50 23.59
N ALA A 18 -8.29 10.74 22.58
CA ALA A 18 -7.34 10.10 21.69
C ALA A 18 -6.50 11.24 21.13
N GLN A 19 -5.35 11.51 21.74
CA GLN A 19 -4.37 12.44 21.17
C GLN A 19 -3.84 11.77 19.91
N GLU A 20 -4.53 12.02 18.79
CA GLU A 20 -3.95 11.90 17.47
C GLU A 20 -2.79 12.89 17.42
N CYS A 21 -1.59 12.37 17.65
CA CYS A 21 -0.37 13.16 17.53
C CYS A 21 0.01 13.31 16.06
N GLU A 22 0.59 14.44 15.69
CA GLU A 22 1.19 14.58 14.37
C GLU A 22 2.38 13.63 14.23
N TYR A 23 2.41 12.86 13.14
CA TYR A 23 3.47 11.89 12.91
C TYR A 23 4.81 12.55 12.59
N THR A 24 5.90 11.96 13.06
CA THR A 24 7.25 12.36 12.61
C THR A 24 7.44 11.97 11.14
N LYS A 25 8.33 12.69 10.44
CA LYS A 25 8.67 12.36 9.04
C LYS A 25 9.24 10.94 8.93
N GLU A 26 10.11 10.54 9.86
CA GLU A 26 10.69 9.20 9.90
C GLU A 26 9.63 8.12 10.08
N TYR A 27 8.65 8.34 10.95
CA TYR A 27 7.55 7.40 11.13
C TYR A 27 6.68 7.30 9.87
N SER A 28 6.35 8.42 9.24
CA SER A 28 5.59 8.42 7.98
C SER A 28 6.32 7.66 6.86
N ASN A 29 7.62 7.92 6.69
CA ASN A 29 8.45 7.20 5.73
C ASN A 29 8.49 5.69 6.03
N LEU A 30 8.60 5.30 7.31
CA LEU A 30 8.56 3.89 7.70
C LEU A 30 7.23 3.24 7.31
N VAL A 31 6.10 3.92 7.52
CA VAL A 31 4.78 3.39 7.13
C VAL A 31 4.71 3.18 5.62
N GLU A 32 5.21 4.13 4.84
CA GLU A 32 5.27 4.03 3.38
C GLU A 32 6.17 2.89 2.93
N ASP A 33 7.36 2.74 3.52
CA ASP A 33 8.31 1.68 3.18
C ASP A 33 7.76 0.29 3.48
N VAL A 34 7.10 0.11 4.64
CA VAL A 34 6.44 -1.15 4.99
C VAL A 34 5.30 -1.45 4.02
N LYS A 35 4.46 -0.45 3.72
CA LYS A 35 3.37 -0.60 2.74
C LYS A 35 3.91 -0.99 1.36
N GLU A 36 4.97 -0.33 0.91
CA GLU A 36 5.61 -0.60 -0.37
C GLU A 36 6.21 -2.02 -0.43
N SER A 37 6.77 -2.49 0.68
CA SER A 37 7.29 -3.85 0.79
C SER A 37 6.20 -4.93 0.82
N LEU A 38 5.02 -4.64 1.37
CA LEU A 38 3.95 -5.63 1.52
C LEU A 38 3.04 -5.74 0.30
N ILE A 39 2.69 -4.60 -0.31
CA ILE A 39 1.72 -4.56 -1.43
C ILE A 39 2.16 -3.67 -2.59
N GLY A 40 3.24 -2.91 -2.43
CA GLY A 40 3.77 -2.05 -3.47
C GLY A 40 4.62 -2.79 -4.50
N SER A 41 5.35 -2.03 -5.31
CA SER A 41 6.20 -2.55 -6.38
C SER A 41 7.34 -3.45 -5.89
N LYS A 42 7.75 -3.27 -4.62
CA LYS A 42 8.77 -4.10 -3.97
C LYS A 42 8.24 -5.43 -3.47
N SER A 43 6.93 -5.62 -3.37
CA SER A 43 6.33 -6.84 -2.84
C SER A 43 6.48 -8.03 -3.80
N GLU A 44 6.66 -9.23 -3.25
CA GLU A 44 6.72 -10.46 -4.05
C GLU A 44 5.41 -10.74 -4.78
N TYR A 45 4.28 -10.34 -4.18
CA TYR A 45 2.98 -10.38 -4.83
C TYR A 45 2.94 -9.56 -6.13
N PHE A 46 3.41 -8.31 -6.06
CA PHE A 46 3.46 -7.44 -7.23
C PHE A 46 4.45 -7.96 -8.27
N LYS A 47 5.65 -8.37 -7.86
CA LYS A 47 6.67 -8.93 -8.76
C LYS A 47 6.16 -10.17 -9.49
N CYS A 48 5.42 -11.05 -8.81
CA CYS A 48 4.79 -12.22 -9.43
C CYS A 48 3.81 -11.81 -10.53
N LYS A 49 2.89 -10.88 -10.23
CA LYS A 49 1.92 -10.38 -11.21
C LYS A 49 2.59 -9.69 -12.39
N GLU A 50 3.62 -8.90 -12.13
CA GLU A 50 4.36 -8.19 -13.16
C GLU A 50 5.14 -9.14 -14.07
N SER A 51 5.77 -10.17 -13.50
CA SER A 51 6.47 -11.21 -14.27
C SER A 51 5.53 -11.92 -15.24
N ILE A 52 4.33 -12.30 -14.79
CA ILE A 52 3.28 -12.89 -15.64
C ILE A 52 2.89 -11.93 -16.75
N ARG A 53 2.64 -10.65 -16.42
CA ARG A 53 2.28 -9.62 -17.40
C ARG A 53 3.33 -9.50 -18.51
N VAL A 54 4.61 -9.44 -18.13
CA VAL A 54 5.74 -9.35 -19.06
C VAL A 54 5.87 -10.61 -19.92
N ALA A 55 5.81 -11.80 -19.30
CA ALA A 55 5.87 -13.06 -20.03
C ALA A 55 4.75 -13.16 -21.08
N ASN A 56 3.56 -12.70 -20.73
CA ASN A 56 2.40 -12.72 -21.63
C ASN A 56 2.54 -11.72 -22.78
N TYR A 57 3.06 -10.53 -22.49
CA TYR A 57 3.36 -9.54 -23.53
C TYR A 57 4.31 -10.12 -24.58
N TRP A 58 5.40 -10.76 -24.14
CA TRP A 58 6.35 -11.40 -25.06
C TRP A 58 5.77 -12.60 -25.79
N LYS A 59 4.93 -13.41 -25.14
CA LYS A 59 4.20 -14.50 -25.79
C LYS A 59 3.28 -13.97 -26.90
N ALA A 60 2.58 -12.86 -26.65
CA ALA A 60 1.72 -12.23 -27.64
C ALA A 60 2.54 -11.69 -28.83
N ILE A 61 3.70 -11.06 -28.58
CA ILE A 61 4.61 -10.64 -29.64
C ILE A 61 5.07 -11.83 -30.47
N ALA A 62 5.54 -12.90 -29.83
CA ALA A 62 6.00 -14.10 -30.54
C ALA A 62 4.90 -14.71 -31.42
N ASN A 63 3.66 -14.76 -30.92
CA ASN A 63 2.51 -15.22 -31.70
C ASN A 63 2.20 -14.29 -32.89
N CYS A 64 2.20 -12.98 -32.67
CA CYS A 64 2.02 -12.00 -33.75
C CYS A 64 3.09 -12.16 -34.85
N THR A 65 4.35 -12.32 -34.45
CA THR A 65 5.49 -12.50 -35.37
C THR A 65 5.36 -13.80 -36.15
N LYS A 66 5.01 -14.91 -35.47
CA LYS A 66 4.77 -16.20 -36.12
C LYS A 66 3.66 -16.13 -37.16
N GLN A 67 2.64 -15.33 -36.92
CA GLN A 67 1.51 -15.12 -37.84
C GLN A 67 1.82 -14.08 -38.94
N GLY A 68 2.98 -13.43 -38.92
CA GLY A 68 3.36 -12.37 -39.87
C GLY A 68 2.50 -11.10 -39.77
N ARG A 69 1.71 -10.94 -38.70
CA ARG A 69 0.73 -9.84 -38.57
C ARG A 69 1.39 -8.47 -38.47
N GLY A 70 2.63 -8.41 -38.01
CA GLY A 70 3.41 -7.17 -37.87
C GLY A 70 4.11 -6.69 -39.13
N ASN A 71 4.14 -7.47 -40.22
CA ASN A 71 5.01 -7.20 -41.38
C ASN A 71 4.65 -5.93 -42.14
N SER A 72 3.38 -5.51 -42.10
CA SER A 72 2.86 -4.33 -42.80
C SER A 72 2.49 -3.18 -41.87
N VAL A 73 2.90 -3.21 -40.60
CA VAL A 73 2.57 -2.19 -39.59
C VAL A 73 3.85 -1.51 -39.13
N ALA A 74 3.89 -0.18 -39.19
CA ALA A 74 4.99 0.60 -38.61
C ALA A 74 5.06 0.38 -37.10
N GLY A 75 6.22 -0.05 -36.59
CA GLY A 75 6.38 -0.52 -35.20
C GLY A 75 6.05 -2.01 -34.98
N GLY A 76 5.64 -2.72 -36.04
CA GLY A 76 5.48 -4.17 -36.09
C GLY A 76 4.57 -4.74 -35.01
N CYS A 77 4.92 -5.95 -34.54
CA CYS A 77 4.14 -6.66 -33.54
C CYS A 77 4.12 -5.97 -32.16
N TYR A 78 5.09 -5.11 -31.84
CA TYR A 78 5.06 -4.31 -30.62
C TYR A 78 3.88 -3.34 -30.61
N HIS A 79 3.60 -2.71 -31.76
CA HIS A 79 2.51 -1.76 -31.90
C HIS A 79 1.14 -2.44 -31.87
N ILE A 80 1.04 -3.61 -32.52
CA ILE A 80 -0.17 -4.43 -32.52
C ILE A 80 -0.50 -4.93 -31.12
N VAL A 81 0.48 -5.53 -30.42
CA VAL A 81 0.26 -6.10 -29.09
C VAL A 81 0.04 -5.01 -28.04
N GLY A 82 0.80 -3.91 -28.12
CA GLY A 82 0.66 -2.78 -27.20
C GLY A 82 -0.70 -2.07 -27.28
N ASN A 83 -1.31 -2.05 -28.47
CA ASN A 83 -2.65 -1.48 -28.69
C ASN A 83 -3.80 -2.51 -28.62
N SER A 84 -3.48 -3.81 -28.53
CA SER A 84 -4.53 -4.84 -28.50
C SER A 84 -5.26 -4.86 -27.16
N THR A 85 -6.59 -4.90 -27.22
CA THR A 85 -7.46 -5.17 -26.06
C THR A 85 -7.58 -6.67 -25.76
N GLU A 86 -7.03 -7.53 -26.62
CA GLU A 86 -6.95 -8.98 -26.45
C GLU A 86 -6.01 -9.33 -25.29
N LYS A 87 -6.55 -9.20 -24.08
CA LYS A 87 -5.96 -9.78 -22.89
C LYS A 87 -6.21 -11.28 -22.98
N ASN A 88 -5.20 -12.05 -23.36
CA ASN A 88 -5.21 -13.49 -23.07
C ASN A 88 -5.51 -13.62 -21.57
N GLU A 89 -6.67 -14.20 -21.21
CA GLU A 89 -7.03 -14.42 -19.82
C GLU A 89 -6.03 -15.41 -19.24
N ILE A 90 -5.08 -14.88 -18.47
CA ILE A 90 -4.03 -15.67 -17.87
C ILE A 90 -4.20 -15.57 -16.38
N SER A 91 -4.45 -16.74 -15.79
CA SER A 91 -4.67 -16.91 -14.37
C SER A 91 -3.42 -16.49 -13.61
N ASN A 92 -3.53 -15.38 -12.88
CA ASN A 92 -2.57 -14.95 -11.87
C ASN A 92 -2.94 -15.47 -10.46
N LYS A 93 -3.88 -16.42 -10.37
CA LYS A 93 -4.37 -16.97 -9.09
C LYS A 93 -3.26 -17.57 -8.24
N HIS A 94 -2.22 -18.12 -8.86
CA HIS A 94 -1.07 -18.65 -8.12
C HIS A 94 -0.28 -17.56 -7.38
N CYS A 95 -0.30 -16.30 -7.85
CA CYS A 95 0.29 -15.18 -7.11
C CYS A 95 -0.50 -14.85 -5.85
N ASP A 96 -1.79 -15.19 -5.75
CA ASP A 96 -2.59 -14.86 -4.56
C ASP A 96 -2.10 -15.60 -3.31
N ALA A 97 -1.32 -16.68 -3.45
CA ALA A 97 -0.61 -17.31 -2.34
C ALA A 97 0.46 -16.39 -1.70
N LEU A 98 0.94 -15.38 -2.43
CA LEU A 98 1.89 -14.36 -1.95
C LEU A 98 1.19 -13.11 -1.43
N LYS A 99 -0.14 -13.02 -1.53
CA LYS A 99 -0.90 -11.88 -1.02
C LYS A 99 -0.86 -11.91 0.52
N PRO A 100 -0.63 -10.78 1.20
CA PRO A 100 -0.75 -10.72 2.65
C PRO A 100 -2.16 -11.17 3.08
N ILE A 101 -2.24 -12.20 3.92
CA ILE A 101 -3.50 -12.78 4.40
C ILE A 101 -4.27 -11.75 5.25
N ASP A 102 -3.56 -11.07 6.15
CA ASP A 102 -4.07 -9.98 6.97
C ASP A 102 -3.10 -8.78 6.83
N PHE A 103 -3.42 -7.90 5.89
CA PHE A 103 -2.58 -6.75 5.57
C PHE A 103 -2.44 -5.82 6.78
N GLU A 104 -3.51 -5.57 7.53
CA GLU A 104 -3.49 -4.62 8.65
C GLU A 104 -2.62 -5.15 9.79
N SER A 105 -2.81 -6.41 10.19
CA SER A 105 -2.00 -7.03 11.24
C SER A 105 -0.54 -7.15 10.84
N THR A 106 -0.27 -7.54 9.59
CA THR A 106 1.11 -7.65 9.07
C THR A 106 1.78 -6.29 9.04
N MET A 107 1.08 -5.26 8.57
CA MET A 107 1.59 -3.89 8.52
C MET A 107 1.86 -3.36 9.93
N TYR A 108 0.93 -3.53 10.88
CA TYR A 108 1.10 -3.12 12.26
C TYR A 108 2.32 -3.78 12.91
N PHE A 109 2.47 -5.09 12.75
CA PHE A 109 3.60 -5.84 13.33
C PHE A 109 4.94 -5.37 12.76
N ASN A 110 5.03 -5.17 11.44
CA ASN A 110 6.24 -4.71 10.77
C ASN A 110 6.63 -3.29 11.21
N ILE A 111 5.66 -2.37 11.28
CA ILE A 111 5.90 -1.01 11.77
C ILE A 111 6.42 -1.05 13.21
N LYS A 112 5.72 -1.76 14.12
CA LYS A 112 6.13 -1.88 15.53
C LYS A 112 7.53 -2.49 15.68
N HIS A 113 7.85 -3.51 14.89
CA HIS A 113 9.16 -4.14 14.91
C HIS A 113 10.26 -3.16 14.48
N GLN A 114 10.06 -2.45 13.36
CA GLN A 114 11.03 -1.48 12.87
C GLN A 114 11.17 -0.25 13.78
N GLN A 115 10.07 0.25 14.35
CA GLN A 115 10.11 1.32 15.34
C GLN A 115 11.00 0.96 16.53
N ARG A 116 10.87 -0.27 17.05
CA ARG A 116 11.70 -0.76 18.17
C ARG A 116 13.15 -0.93 17.76
N LYS A 117 13.38 -1.52 16.58
CA LYS A 117 14.73 -1.80 16.07
C LYS A 117 15.54 -0.53 15.82
N TYR A 118 14.90 0.50 15.28
CA TYR A 118 15.56 1.74 14.86
C TYR A 118 15.24 2.95 15.77
N ASN A 119 14.54 2.72 16.89
CA ASN A 119 14.14 3.73 17.86
C ASN A 119 13.40 4.94 17.24
N ILE A 120 12.49 4.66 16.29
CA ILE A 120 11.74 5.70 15.57
C ILE A 120 10.55 6.17 16.41
N LYS A 121 10.55 7.46 16.76
CA LYS A 121 9.42 8.11 17.46
C LYS A 121 8.21 8.25 16.52
N LYS A 122 7.03 7.82 16.99
CA LYS A 122 5.77 7.98 16.24
C LYS A 122 5.33 9.44 16.16
N CYS A 123 5.27 10.10 17.30
CA CYS A 123 4.72 11.44 17.47
C CYS A 123 5.83 12.49 17.46
N LYS A 124 5.57 13.65 16.87
CA LYS A 124 6.38 14.86 17.13
C LYS A 124 6.26 15.24 18.60
N ASP A 125 7.35 15.75 19.19
CA ASP A 125 7.32 16.30 20.54
C ASP A 125 6.61 17.68 20.48
N ASN A 126 5.54 17.89 21.26
CA ASN A 126 4.67 19.10 21.24
C ASN A 126 5.36 20.45 21.61
N ASN A 127 6.69 20.52 21.67
CA ASN A 127 7.43 21.69 22.13
C ASN A 127 7.98 22.59 21.00
N GLN A 128 7.63 22.36 19.73
CA GLN A 128 8.15 23.16 18.61
C GLN A 128 7.17 24.19 18.02
N SER A 129 5.91 24.25 18.45
CA SER A 129 4.92 25.19 17.91
C SER A 129 4.84 26.54 18.65
N GLN A 130 5.82 26.90 19.47
CA GLN A 130 5.85 28.18 20.21
C GLN A 130 7.08 29.08 19.95
N GLN A 131 7.94 28.77 18.97
CA GLN A 131 9.13 29.60 18.67
C GLN A 131 9.12 30.34 17.34
N GLU A 132 7.97 30.45 16.66
CA GLU A 132 7.81 31.33 15.50
C GLU A 132 6.68 32.34 15.75
N LYS A 133 6.99 33.38 16.54
CA LYS A 133 6.35 34.69 16.48
C LYS A 133 7.37 35.79 16.76
#